data_AF-A0A0F9GVA2-F1
#
_entry.id   AF-A0A0F9GVA2-F1
#
_cell.length_a   1.000
_cell.length_b   1.000
_cell.length_c   1.000
_cell.angle_alpha   90.00
_cell.angle_beta   90.00
_cell.angle_gamma   90.00
#
_symmetry.space_group_name_H-M   'P 1'
#
loop_
_entity.id
_entity.type
_entity.pdbx_description
1 polymer ?
#
loop_
_entity_poly.entity_id
_entity_poly.type
_entity_poly.pdbx_seq_one_letter_code
_entity_poly.pdbx_strand_id
1 'polypeptide(L)'
;CDTCDEVCPQCVRLTDIFLILKNMSIERGEAPTYFTGQASAVIDFGKAIPSQPAIERRRTQLGLPAVMPPNADEVKKLLTATKLTEKLPKSE
;
A
#
# COMPACT_ATOMS: atom_id res chain seq x y z
N CYS A 1 -3.56 -9.11 13.23
CA CYS A 1 -3.66 -8.88 14.69
C CYS A 1 -2.68 -9.76 15.45
N ASP A 2 -1.97 -10.67 14.77
CA ASP A 2 -0.81 -11.41 15.25
C ASP A 2 -1.06 -12.37 16.42
N THR A 3 -2.29 -12.41 16.94
CA THR A 3 -2.71 -13.32 18.01
C THR A 3 -2.38 -14.78 17.70
N CYS A 4 -2.55 -15.22 16.45
CA CYS A 4 -2.23 -16.58 16.04
C CYS A 4 -0.74 -16.93 16.18
N ASP A 5 0.15 -15.96 15.99
CA ASP A 5 1.59 -16.14 16.08
C ASP A 5 2.04 -16.13 17.55
N GLU A 6 1.48 -15.21 18.34
CA GLU A 6 1.79 -15.06 19.78
C GLU A 6 1.37 -16.27 20.62
N VAL A 7 0.26 -16.93 20.27
CA VAL A 7 -0.26 -18.07 21.05
C VAL A 7 0.17 -19.42 20.49
N CYS A 8 0.91 -19.48 19.39
CA CYS A 8 1.22 -20.73 18.72
C CYS A 8 2.19 -21.58 19.56
N PRO A 9 1.78 -22.77 20.06
CA PRO A 9 2.65 -23.62 20.88
C PRO A 9 3.75 -24.31 20.06
N GLN A 10 3.70 -24.21 18.73
CA GLN A 10 4.67 -24.79 17.79
C GLN A 10 5.54 -23.71 17.14
N CYS A 11 5.44 -22.45 17.59
CA CYS A 11 6.16 -21.31 17.03
C CYS A 11 5.98 -21.14 15.51
N VAL A 12 4.80 -21.50 14.99
CA VAL A 12 4.47 -21.30 13.58
C VAL A 12 4.08 -19.83 13.36
N ARG A 13 4.71 -19.22 12.37
CA ARG A 13 4.48 -17.84 11.93
C ARG A 13 3.36 -17.81 10.89
N LEU A 14 2.11 -17.92 11.33
CA LEU A 14 0.95 -17.97 10.45
C LEU A 14 0.76 -16.67 9.67
N THR A 15 1.05 -15.52 10.27
CA THR A 15 0.96 -14.23 9.56
C THR A 15 1.89 -14.16 8.35
N ASP A 16 3.10 -14.69 8.47
CA ASP A 16 4.08 -14.76 7.39
C ASP A 16 3.63 -15.74 6.28
N ILE A 17 3.07 -16.88 6.67
CA ILE A 17 2.46 -17.84 5.72
C ILE A 17 1.33 -17.16 4.94
N PHE A 18 0.43 -16.43 5.62
CA PHE A 18 -0.65 -15.71 4.96
C PHE A 18 -0.13 -14.61 4.04
N LEU A 19 0.97 -13.94 4.38
CA LEU A 19 1.60 -12.94 3.51
C LEU A 19 2.12 -13.58 2.22
N ILE A 20 2.78 -14.74 2.31
CA ILE A 20 3.26 -15.50 1.14
C ILE A 20 2.08 -15.88 0.25
N LEU A 21 1.00 -16.43 0.83
CA LEU A 21 -0.20 -16.80 0.08
C LEU A 21 -0.85 -15.61 -0.63
N LYS A 22 -0.88 -14.43 0.01
CA LYS A 22 -1.38 -13.20 -0.61
C LYS A 22 -0.52 -12.76 -1.78
N ASN A 23 0.82 -12.84 -1.66
CA ASN A 23 1.73 -12.52 -2.76
C ASN A 23 1.50 -13.47 -3.94
N MET A 24 1.32 -14.77 -3.69
CA MET A 24 1.00 -15.74 -4.73
C MET A 24 -0.35 -15.44 -5.41
N SER A 25 -1.36 -15.00 -4.65
CA SER A 25 -2.66 -14.59 -5.18
C SER A 25 -2.56 -13.38 -6.12
N ILE A 26 -1.72 -12.40 -5.79
CA ILE A 26 -1.41 -11.26 -6.67
C ILE A 26 -0.78 -11.74 -7.98
N GLU A 27 0.19 -12.64 -7.92
CA GLU A 27 0.86 -13.19 -9.11
C GLU A 27 -0.07 -13.97 -10.02
N ARG A 28 -1.13 -14.57 -9.46
CA ARG A 28 -2.19 -15.27 -10.21
C ARG A 28 -3.28 -14.35 -10.75
N GLY A 29 -3.25 -13.05 -10.42
CA GLY A 29 -4.32 -12.11 -10.78
C GLY A 29 -5.63 -12.32 -10.01
N GLU A 30 -5.58 -13.01 -8.87
CA GLU A 30 -6.74 -13.33 -8.02
C GLU A 30 -7.02 -12.25 -6.96
N ALA A 31 -6.16 -11.23 -6.88
CA ALA A 31 -6.26 -10.21 -5.85
C ALA A 31 -7.45 -9.26 -6.07
N PRO A 32 -8.15 -8.85 -4.99
CA PRO A 32 -9.18 -7.83 -5.09
C PRO A 32 -8.64 -6.51 -5.66
N THR A 33 -9.41 -5.89 -6.56
CA THR A 33 -9.03 -4.66 -7.28
C THR A 33 -8.73 -3.47 -6.37
N TYR A 34 -9.29 -3.44 -5.17
CA TYR A 34 -9.00 -2.39 -4.18
C TYR A 34 -7.54 -2.37 -3.74
N PHE A 35 -6.87 -3.53 -3.67
CA PHE A 35 -5.44 -3.59 -3.28
C PHE A 35 -4.55 -3.06 -4.40
N THR A 36 -4.85 -3.41 -5.65
CA THR A 36 -4.09 -2.92 -6.81
C THR A 36 -4.33 -1.42 -7.04
N GLY A 37 -5.56 -0.94 -6.82
CA GLY A 37 -5.87 0.50 -6.84
C GLY A 37 -5.12 1.30 -5.78
N GLN A 38 -5.01 0.78 -4.55
CA GLN A 38 -4.18 1.42 -3.51
C GLN A 38 -2.70 1.43 -3.88
N ALA A 39 -2.18 0.35 -4.48
CA ALA A 39 -0.80 0.31 -4.95
C ALA A 39 -0.54 1.36 -6.05
N SER A 40 -1.48 1.55 -6.99
CA SER A 40 -1.41 2.62 -7.98
C SER A 40 -1.38 4.00 -7.33
N ALA A 41 -2.22 4.25 -6.32
CA ALA A 41 -2.21 5.52 -5.59
C ALA A 41 -0.86 5.81 -4.92
N VAL A 42 -0.21 4.79 -4.34
CA VAL A 42 1.14 4.92 -3.77
C VAL A 42 2.17 5.24 -4.86
N ILE A 43 2.09 4.59 -6.02
CA ILE A 43 3.00 4.85 -7.15
C ILE A 43 2.85 6.27 -7.68
N ASP A 44 1.62 6.77 -7.80
CA ASP A 44 1.34 8.06 -8.44
C ASP A 44 1.52 9.24 -7.47
N PHE A 45 1.15 9.07 -6.20
CA PHE A 45 1.08 10.16 -5.23
C PHE A 45 2.02 10.00 -4.03
N GLY A 46 2.75 8.88 -3.94
CA GLY A 46 3.54 8.54 -2.76
C GLY A 46 2.69 8.27 -1.51
N LYS A 47 1.37 8.12 -1.65
CA LYS A 47 0.40 7.92 -0.56
C LYS A 47 -0.69 6.94 -0.96
N ALA A 48 -1.03 6.02 -0.06
CA ALA A 48 -2.22 5.16 -0.23
C ALA A 48 -3.53 5.96 -0.21
N ILE A 49 -3.52 7.09 0.50
CA ILE A 49 -4.63 8.05 0.56
C ILE A 49 -4.06 9.44 0.22
N PRO A 50 -4.14 9.87 -1.05
CA PRO A 50 -3.68 11.19 -1.48
C PRO A 50 -4.47 12.31 -0.79
N SER A 51 -3.84 13.48 -0.64
CA SER A 51 -4.57 14.63 -0.10
C SER A 51 -5.60 15.14 -1.09
N GLN A 52 -6.74 15.60 -0.58
CA GLN A 52 -7.85 16.15 -1.35
C GLN A 52 -8.11 17.59 -0.90
N PRO A 53 -8.65 18.47 -1.77
CA PRO A 53 -8.95 19.86 -1.40
C PRO A 53 -9.80 20.00 -0.13
N ALA A 54 -10.72 19.07 0.11
CA ALA A 54 -11.53 19.04 1.33
C ALA A 54 -10.70 18.79 2.60
N ILE A 55 -9.69 17.91 2.52
CA ILE A 55 -8.76 17.62 3.63
C ILE A 55 -7.94 18.87 3.94
N GLU A 56 -7.30 19.48 2.93
CA GLU A 56 -6.49 20.69 3.13
C GLU A 56 -7.31 21.86 3.66
N ARG A 57 -8.52 22.08 3.13
CA ARG A 57 -9.44 23.11 3.66
C ARG A 57 -9.75 22.87 5.14
N ARG A 58 -10.00 21.62 5.53
CA ARG A 58 -10.28 21.27 6.93
C ARG A 58 -9.05 21.47 7.82
N ARG A 59 -7.85 21.17 7.33
CA ARG A 59 -6.59 21.44 8.04
C ARG A 59 -6.38 22.92 8.30
N THR A 60 -6.59 23.77 7.30
CA THR A 60 -6.50 25.23 7.44
C THR A 60 -7.51 25.76 8.45
N GLN A 61 -8.76 25.29 8.43
CA GLN A 61 -9.77 25.66 9.41
C GLN A 61 -9.40 25.29 10.85
N LEU A 62 -8.62 24.21 11.02
CA LEU A 62 -8.12 23.75 12.31
C LEU A 62 -6.78 24.41 12.69
N GLY A 63 -6.26 25.33 11.88
CA GLY A 63 -4.95 25.97 12.11
C GLY A 63 -3.76 25.02 11.99
N LEU A 64 -3.92 23.88 11.32
CA LEU A 64 -2.86 22.89 11.17
C LEU A 64 -1.88 23.30 10.06
N PRO A 65 -0.57 23.03 10.23
CA PRO A 65 0.43 23.34 9.22
C PRO A 65 0.21 22.52 7.94
N ALA A 66 0.75 23.02 6.82
CA ALA A 66 0.78 22.25 5.57
C ALA A 66 1.57 20.94 5.76
N VAL A 67 1.08 19.85 5.15
CA VAL A 67 1.79 18.57 5.18
C VAL A 67 2.85 18.58 4.09
N MET A 68 4.07 18.20 4.44
CA MET A 68 5.14 18.02 3.46
C MET A 68 4.70 16.97 2.41
N PRO A 69 4.74 17.31 1.10
CA PRO A 69 4.42 16.33 0.07
C PRO A 69 5.51 15.27 0.01
N PRO A 70 5.17 14.00 -0.27
CA PRO A 70 6.16 12.97 -0.52
C PRO A 70 6.86 13.23 -1.86
N ASN A 71 8.08 12.71 -2.01
CA ASN A 71 8.76 12.68 -3.30
C ASN A 71 8.23 11.51 -4.14
N ALA A 72 7.15 11.75 -4.88
CA ALA A 72 6.47 10.70 -5.67
C ALA A 72 7.41 10.07 -6.71
N ASP A 73 8.32 10.85 -7.31
CA ASP A 73 9.28 10.33 -8.30
C ASP A 73 10.28 9.35 -7.68
N GLU A 74 10.78 9.66 -6.48
CA GLU A 74 11.66 8.76 -5.74
C GLU A 74 10.95 7.49 -5.31
N VAL A 75 9.72 7.61 -4.79
CA VAL A 75 8.89 6.46 -4.43
C VAL A 75 8.66 5.58 -5.66
N LYS A 76 8.24 6.17 -6.78
CA LYS A 76 8.03 5.46 -8.04
C LYS A 76 9.30 4.76 -8.52
N LYS A 77 10.46 5.43 -8.46
CA LYS A 77 11.76 4.85 -8.80
C LYS A 77 12.07 3.60 -7.98
N LEU A 78 11.84 3.65 -6.66
CA LEU A 78 12.04 2.50 -5.78
C LEU A 78 11.07 1.35 -6.11
N LEU A 79 9.79 1.66 -6.32
CA LEU A 79 8.76 0.66 -6.60
C LEU A 79 8.93 0.00 -7.99
N THR A 80 9.45 0.74 -8.96
CA THR A 80 9.87 0.18 -10.25
C THR A 80 11.10 -0.72 -10.07
N ALA A 81 12.11 -0.28 -9.30
CA ALA A 81 13.31 -1.09 -9.04
C ALA A 81 13.00 -2.40 -8.28
N THR A 82 11.97 -2.40 -7.42
CA THR A 82 11.46 -3.60 -6.72
C THR A 82 10.37 -4.34 -7.49
N LYS A 83 10.12 -3.96 -8.75
CA LYS A 83 9.19 -4.63 -9.69
C LYS A 83 7.72 -4.63 -9.28
N LEU A 84 7.30 -3.78 -8.34
CA LEU A 84 5.88 -3.68 -7.97
C LEU A 84 5.02 -3.27 -9.18
N THR A 85 5.53 -2.38 -10.03
CA THR A 85 4.84 -1.91 -11.24
C THR A 85 4.55 -3.03 -12.25
N GLU A 86 5.33 -4.12 -12.23
CA GLU A 86 5.12 -5.28 -13.11
C GLU A 86 4.01 -6.21 -12.60
N LYS A 87 3.69 -6.12 -11.30
CA LYS A 87 2.73 -6.99 -10.61
C LYS A 87 1.32 -6.39 -10.58
N LEU A 88 1.16 -5.14 -11.03
CA LEU A 88 -0.15 -4.53 -11.13
C LEU A 88 -0.85 -4.97 -12.42
N PRO A 89 -2.18 -5.16 -12.38
CA PRO A 89 -2.95 -5.38 -13.60
C PRO A 89 -2.71 -4.20 -14.54
N LYS A 90 -2.36 -4.49 -15.79
CA LYS A 90 -2.26 -3.47 -16.82
C LYS A 90 -3.65 -2.87 -16.99
N SER A 91 -3.78 -1.56 -16.80
CA SER A 91 -5.01 -0.85 -17.18
C SER A 91 -5.26 -1.10 -18.66
N GLU A 92 -6.45 -1.58 -19.00
CA GLU A 92 -6.96 -1.58 -20.38
C GLU A 92 -7.02 -0.17 -20.96
#